data_AF-A0A957ZKI0-F1
#
_entry.id   AF-A0A957ZKI0-F1
#
_cell.length_a   1.000
_cell.length_b   1.000
_cell.length_c   1.000
_cell.angle_alpha   90.00
_cell.angle_beta   90.00
_cell.angle_gamma   90.00
#
_symmetry.space_group_name_H-M   'P 1'
#
loop_
_entity.id
_entity.type
_entity.pdbx_description
1 polymer ?
#
loop_
_entity_poly.entity_id
_entity_poly.type
_entity_poly.pdbx_seq_one_letter_code
_entity_poly.pdbx_strand_id
1 'polypeptide(L)'
;MLRDAYLQFFHTTLPGWIAGLDPDRPYWPSSPSSDTPFHDVNGQQQGDAHYWEVWHGRKPFTAYRDQFPRFMSEFGFQALPPLETIRTYADEADWNMTSYIMEHHQKNAAGNGLMLAQMTENYRMPKDFPALVYMTLVLQAEGIRYGVEHWRRHMDRVSGTLYWQLNDCWPVASWSSIDYFGRWKALHYAARRFYAPVMLSIAEHGTRMAVHVTSDLRQPWSGTVRWTLETLDGSVVKQGEQAV
;
A
#
# COMPACT_ATOMS: atom_id res chain seq x y z
N MET A 1 -20.54 -26.12 15.71
CA MET A 1 -19.12 -25.72 15.92
C MET A 1 -18.89 -24.35 15.27
N LEU A 2 -17.77 -23.66 15.50
CA LEU A 2 -17.50 -22.32 14.93
C LEU A 2 -17.64 -22.26 13.40
N ARG A 3 -17.23 -23.32 12.69
CA ARG A 3 -17.37 -23.44 11.23
C ARG A 3 -18.84 -23.46 10.77
N ASP A 4 -19.70 -24.21 11.45
CA ASP A 4 -21.12 -24.28 11.09
C ASP A 4 -21.81 -22.94 11.33
N ALA A 5 -21.45 -22.25 12.43
CA ALA A 5 -21.96 -20.90 12.71
C ALA A 5 -21.50 -19.89 11.66
N TYR A 6 -20.25 -19.98 11.20
CA TYR A 6 -19.71 -19.18 10.10
C TYR A 6 -20.49 -19.42 8.80
N LEU A 7 -20.66 -20.69 8.40
CA LEU A 7 -21.42 -21.05 7.20
C LEU A 7 -22.88 -20.61 7.29
N GLN A 8 -23.52 -20.84 8.43
CA GLN A 8 -24.90 -20.43 8.66
C GLN A 8 -25.06 -18.93 8.50
N PHE A 9 -24.17 -18.12 9.07
CA PHE A 9 -24.33 -16.67 9.04
C PHE A 9 -23.88 -16.06 7.70
N PHE A 10 -22.62 -16.30 7.30
CA PHE A 10 -22.01 -15.63 6.14
C PHE A 10 -22.35 -16.27 4.80
N HIS A 11 -22.78 -17.54 4.75
CA HIS A 11 -23.14 -18.20 3.48
C HIS A 11 -24.64 -18.51 3.34
N THR A 12 -25.45 -18.30 4.39
CA THR A 12 -26.90 -18.54 4.33
C THR A 12 -27.71 -17.33 4.78
N THR A 13 -27.60 -16.92 6.04
CA THR A 13 -28.45 -15.88 6.63
C THR A 13 -28.25 -14.51 5.98
N LEU A 14 -27.01 -14.02 5.95
CA LEU A 14 -26.69 -12.70 5.41
C LEU A 14 -26.95 -12.59 3.89
N PRO A 15 -26.49 -13.51 3.02
CA PRO A 15 -26.84 -13.46 1.60
C PRO A 15 -28.36 -13.59 1.36
N GLY A 16 -29.08 -14.37 2.18
CA GLY A 16 -30.53 -14.47 2.11
C GLY A 16 -31.24 -13.14 2.39
N TRP A 17 -30.76 -12.37 3.36
CA TRP A 17 -31.26 -11.02 3.63
C TRP A 17 -30.94 -10.04 2.49
N ILE A 18 -29.70 -10.05 1.99
CA ILE A 18 -29.29 -9.16 0.89
C ILE A 18 -30.07 -9.48 -0.38
N ALA A 19 -30.26 -10.75 -0.74
CA ALA A 19 -31.06 -11.12 -1.90
C ALA A 19 -32.52 -10.63 -1.82
N GLY A 20 -33.08 -10.51 -0.61
CA GLY A 20 -34.43 -9.98 -0.39
C GLY A 20 -34.52 -8.45 -0.37
N LEU A 21 -33.44 -7.76 0.00
CA LEU A 21 -33.43 -6.31 0.24
C LEU A 21 -32.69 -5.50 -0.84
N ASP A 22 -31.68 -6.08 -1.50
CA ASP A 22 -30.84 -5.46 -2.52
C ASP A 22 -30.35 -6.50 -3.55
N PRO A 23 -31.25 -7.06 -4.38
CA PRO A 23 -30.91 -8.14 -5.32
C PRO A 23 -29.99 -7.69 -6.47
N ASP A 24 -29.82 -6.38 -6.67
CA ASP A 24 -29.05 -5.83 -7.79
C ASP A 24 -27.55 -5.70 -7.48
N ARG A 25 -27.12 -5.94 -6.23
CA ARG A 25 -25.70 -5.89 -5.83
C ARG A 25 -25.18 -7.27 -5.42
N PRO A 26 -23.97 -7.64 -5.84
CA PRO A 26 -23.37 -8.91 -5.43
C PRO A 26 -23.05 -8.89 -3.93
N TYR A 27 -23.26 -10.04 -3.29
CA TYR A 27 -22.80 -10.30 -1.94
C TYR A 27 -21.46 -11.06 -1.99
N TRP A 28 -20.50 -10.64 -1.15
CA TRP A 28 -19.19 -11.27 -1.01
C TRP A 28 -19.01 -11.70 0.45
N PRO A 29 -18.81 -13.00 0.75
CA PRO A 29 -18.99 -13.54 2.11
C PRO A 29 -17.88 -13.16 3.09
N SER A 30 -16.70 -12.80 2.61
CA SER A 30 -15.55 -12.46 3.44
C SER A 30 -14.49 -11.69 2.66
N SER A 31 -13.49 -11.14 3.35
CA SER A 31 -12.29 -10.55 2.74
C SER A 31 -11.11 -10.90 3.64
N PRO A 32 -10.09 -11.63 3.14
CA PRO A 32 -9.99 -12.16 1.79
C PRO A 32 -10.94 -13.36 1.61
N SER A 33 -11.39 -13.60 0.39
CA SER A 33 -12.24 -14.74 0.06
C SER A 33 -11.92 -15.26 -1.34
N SER A 34 -12.12 -16.56 -1.52
CA SER A 34 -12.11 -17.23 -2.82
C SER A 34 -13.53 -17.45 -3.37
N ASP A 35 -14.58 -17.05 -2.65
CA ASP A 35 -15.98 -17.48 -2.84
C ASP A 35 -16.24 -18.98 -2.61
N THR A 36 -15.21 -19.75 -2.26
CA THR A 36 -15.33 -21.15 -1.84
C THR A 36 -14.97 -21.26 -0.36
N PRO A 37 -15.93 -21.60 0.53
CA PRO A 37 -15.68 -21.63 1.97
C PRO A 37 -14.45 -22.48 2.32
N PHE A 38 -13.52 -21.88 3.07
CA PHE A 38 -12.31 -22.53 3.60
C PHE A 38 -11.32 -23.08 2.56
N HIS A 39 -11.46 -22.74 1.28
CA HIS A 39 -10.55 -23.20 0.22
C HIS A 39 -9.76 -22.02 -0.35
N ASP A 40 -8.44 -22.02 -0.19
CA ASP A 40 -7.52 -21.01 -0.76
C ASP A 40 -8.01 -19.55 -0.62
N VAL A 41 -8.54 -19.21 0.56
CA VAL A 41 -9.28 -17.95 0.79
C VAL A 41 -8.44 -16.68 0.61
N ASN A 42 -7.12 -16.81 0.67
CA ASN A 42 -6.15 -15.72 0.45
C ASN A 42 -5.22 -16.07 -0.72
N GLY A 43 -5.74 -16.81 -1.69
CA GLY A 43 -5.01 -17.33 -2.82
C GLY A 43 -4.76 -16.30 -3.92
N GLN A 44 -3.97 -16.72 -4.91
CA GLN A 44 -3.69 -15.90 -6.09
C GLN A 44 -4.71 -16.12 -7.21
N GLN A 45 -5.43 -17.26 -7.20
CA GLN A 45 -6.16 -17.76 -8.38
C GLN A 45 -7.56 -17.21 -8.55
N GLN A 46 -8.29 -16.98 -7.47
CA GLN A 46 -9.67 -16.52 -7.47
C GLN A 46 -9.93 -15.60 -6.29
N GLY A 47 -10.90 -14.70 -6.45
CA GLY A 47 -11.31 -13.76 -5.39
C GLY A 47 -10.26 -12.70 -5.05
N ASP A 48 -10.30 -12.22 -3.80
CA ASP A 48 -9.48 -11.12 -3.32
C ASP A 48 -8.42 -11.59 -2.31
N ALA A 49 -7.33 -10.83 -2.21
CA ALA A 49 -6.19 -11.19 -1.35
C ALA A 49 -5.76 -10.05 -0.43
N HIS A 50 -5.32 -10.44 0.77
CA HIS A 50 -4.69 -9.64 1.79
C HIS A 50 -3.22 -10.03 1.90
N TYR A 51 -2.32 -9.25 1.28
CA TYR A 51 -0.90 -9.57 1.28
C TYR A 51 -0.12 -8.83 2.36
N TRP A 52 -0.08 -9.47 3.53
CA TRP A 52 0.52 -8.93 4.75
C TRP A 52 1.96 -9.40 5.01
N GLU A 53 2.54 -10.20 4.13
CA GLU A 53 3.90 -10.74 4.28
C GLU A 53 4.98 -9.65 4.22
N VAL A 54 4.75 -8.52 3.55
CA VAL A 54 5.68 -7.38 3.57
C VAL A 54 5.76 -6.77 4.97
N TRP A 55 4.61 -6.51 5.60
CA TRP A 55 4.59 -5.88 6.91
C TRP A 55 4.76 -6.91 8.04
N HIS A 56 3.78 -7.79 8.21
CA HIS A 56 3.74 -8.78 9.29
C HIS A 56 4.75 -9.92 9.09
N GLY A 57 4.96 -10.35 7.84
CA GLY A 57 5.93 -11.38 7.47
C GLY A 57 7.37 -10.85 7.32
N ARG A 58 7.58 -9.53 7.48
CA ARG A 58 8.90 -8.87 7.41
C ARG A 58 9.62 -9.02 6.07
N LYS A 59 8.90 -9.32 4.99
CA LYS A 59 9.50 -9.35 3.65
C LYS A 59 9.85 -7.93 3.20
N PRO A 60 10.88 -7.74 2.36
CA PRO A 60 11.12 -6.44 1.74
C PRO A 60 9.89 -6.05 0.91
N PHE A 61 9.60 -4.75 0.78
CA PHE A 61 8.48 -4.28 -0.05
C PHE A 61 8.60 -4.72 -1.51
N THR A 62 9.80 -5.11 -1.97
CA THR A 62 10.01 -5.68 -3.30
C THR A 62 9.22 -6.96 -3.53
N ALA A 63 8.90 -7.70 -2.47
CA ALA A 63 8.09 -8.91 -2.52
C ALA A 63 6.64 -8.68 -2.99
N TYR A 64 6.16 -7.43 -3.06
CA TYR A 64 4.90 -7.12 -3.73
C TYR A 64 4.91 -7.51 -5.21
N ARG A 65 6.07 -7.46 -5.88
CA ARG A 65 6.21 -7.81 -7.31
C ARG A 65 6.10 -9.31 -7.60
N ASP A 66 6.17 -10.14 -6.57
CA ASP A 66 5.98 -11.59 -6.68
C ASP A 66 4.49 -11.99 -6.56
N GLN A 67 3.60 -11.03 -6.32
CA GLN A 67 2.17 -11.29 -6.08
C GLN A 67 1.30 -10.87 -7.26
N PHE A 68 0.33 -11.72 -7.60
CA PHE A 68 -0.57 -11.57 -8.75
C PHE A 68 -1.99 -12.02 -8.42
N PRO A 69 -2.65 -11.45 -7.39
CA PRO A 69 -3.99 -11.88 -7.01
C PRO A 69 -4.99 -11.40 -8.06
N ARG A 70 -6.24 -11.86 -8.02
CA ARG A 70 -7.24 -11.30 -8.93
C ARG A 70 -7.64 -9.89 -8.50
N PHE A 71 -7.68 -9.65 -7.19
CA PHE A 71 -7.88 -8.33 -6.60
C PHE A 71 -7.07 -8.22 -5.31
N MET A 72 -6.25 -7.17 -5.15
CA MET A 72 -5.51 -6.94 -3.90
C MET A 72 -6.35 -6.03 -2.99
N SER A 73 -7.14 -6.62 -2.09
CA SER A 73 -8.07 -5.88 -1.22
C SER A 73 -7.41 -5.33 0.04
N GLU A 74 -6.29 -5.91 0.49
CA GLU A 74 -5.47 -5.32 1.54
C GLU A 74 -3.97 -5.58 1.35
N PHE A 75 -3.18 -4.54 1.63
CA PHE A 75 -1.74 -4.56 1.78
C PHE A 75 -1.33 -3.22 2.39
N GLY A 76 -0.26 -3.15 3.17
CA GLY A 76 0.02 -1.91 3.89
C GLY A 76 1.44 -1.81 4.40
N PHE A 77 1.83 -0.58 4.72
CA PHE A 77 3.09 -0.25 5.36
C PHE A 77 2.86 0.87 6.38
N GLN A 78 3.37 0.77 7.61
CA GLN A 78 3.18 1.85 8.58
C GLN A 78 4.18 3.00 8.38
N ALA A 79 3.75 4.19 8.78
CA ALA A 79 4.62 5.33 9.04
C ALA A 79 4.18 6.04 10.32
N LEU A 80 5.12 6.78 10.92
CA LEU A 80 4.75 7.81 11.89
C LEU A 80 3.85 8.87 11.22
N PRO A 81 2.98 9.56 11.97
CA PRO A 81 2.27 10.70 11.42
C PRO A 81 3.23 11.90 11.26
N PRO A 82 2.86 12.94 10.50
CA PRO A 82 3.59 14.20 10.44
C PRO A 82 3.96 14.73 11.82
N LEU A 83 5.11 15.40 11.93
CA LEU A 83 5.65 15.85 13.22
C LEU A 83 4.69 16.79 13.96
N GLU A 84 3.89 17.57 13.23
CA GLU A 84 2.81 18.41 13.76
C GLU A 84 1.74 17.60 14.52
N THR A 85 1.48 16.37 14.11
CA THR A 85 0.58 15.44 14.79
C THR A 85 1.24 14.83 16.01
N ILE A 86 2.53 14.48 15.91
CA ILE A 86 3.29 13.93 17.06
C ILE A 86 3.32 14.93 18.22
N ARG A 87 3.53 16.23 17.92
CA ARG A 87 3.50 17.31 18.90
C ARG A 87 2.18 17.44 19.67
N THR A 88 1.10 16.81 19.22
CA THR A 88 -0.19 16.84 19.93
C THR A 88 -0.28 15.81 21.05
N TYR A 89 0.61 14.81 21.06
CA TYR A 89 0.57 13.72 22.04
C TYR A 89 1.93 13.42 22.70
N ALA A 90 3.05 13.92 22.16
CA ALA A 90 4.40 13.68 22.68
C ALA A 90 5.24 14.96 22.74
N ASP A 91 5.81 15.22 23.92
CA ASP A 91 6.80 16.28 24.12
C ASP A 91 8.16 15.88 23.51
N GLU A 92 9.06 16.85 23.30
CA GLU A 92 10.37 16.57 22.68
C GLU A 92 11.22 15.55 23.45
N ALA A 93 11.05 15.48 24.78
CA ALA A 93 11.71 14.46 25.61
C ALA A 93 11.24 13.03 25.30
N ASP A 94 10.05 12.87 24.73
CA ASP A 94 9.45 11.60 24.34
C ASP A 94 9.67 11.26 22.86
N TRP A 95 10.40 12.08 22.09
CA TRP A 95 10.71 11.86 20.68
C TRP A 95 11.77 10.77 20.48
N ASN A 96 11.39 9.56 20.87
CA ASN A 96 12.16 8.35 20.79
C ASN A 96 11.20 7.18 20.51
N MET A 97 11.54 6.32 19.56
CA MET A 97 10.69 5.20 19.13
C MET A 97 10.35 4.19 20.24
N THR A 98 11.12 4.17 21.34
CA THR A 98 10.92 3.32 22.51
C THR A 98 10.50 4.11 23.75
N SER A 99 10.12 5.39 23.62
CA SER A 99 9.53 6.11 24.75
C SER A 99 8.13 5.56 25.06
N TYR A 100 7.73 5.65 26.32
CA TYR A 100 6.41 5.20 26.76
C TYR A 100 5.29 5.82 25.92
N ILE A 101 5.37 7.12 25.64
CA ILE A 101 4.35 7.85 24.88
C ILE A 101 4.31 7.38 23.42
N MET A 102 5.46 7.20 22.77
CA MET A 102 5.50 6.74 21.38
C MET A 102 5.05 5.29 21.23
N GLU A 103 5.39 4.41 22.17
CA GLU A 103 4.88 3.04 22.21
C GLU A 103 3.38 2.99 22.51
N HIS A 104 2.87 3.87 23.38
CA HIS A 104 1.45 3.93 23.68
C HIS A 104 0.60 4.30 22.44
N HIS A 105 1.17 5.09 21.52
CA HIS A 105 0.56 5.46 20.23
C HIS A 105 0.95 4.51 19.09
N GLN A 106 1.45 3.32 19.41
CA GLN A 106 1.69 2.21 18.48
C GLN A 106 0.86 1.00 18.95
N LYS A 107 -0.12 0.58 18.14
CA LYS A 107 -1.01 -0.55 18.50
C LYS A 107 -0.67 -1.87 17.82
N ASN A 108 0.34 -1.87 16.94
CA ASN A 108 1.01 -3.08 16.50
C ASN A 108 2.25 -3.30 17.37
N ALA A 109 2.27 -4.39 18.14
CA ALA A 109 3.35 -4.69 19.09
C ALA A 109 4.76 -4.68 18.48
N ALA A 110 4.89 -4.99 17.18
CA ALA A 110 6.17 -4.97 16.46
C ALA A 110 6.37 -3.70 15.61
N GLY A 111 5.39 -2.80 15.53
CA GLY A 111 5.31 -1.78 14.48
C GLY A 111 6.51 -0.82 14.43
N ASN A 112 6.96 -0.31 15.59
CA ASN A 112 8.11 0.59 15.66
C ASN A 112 9.41 -0.10 15.21
N GLY A 113 9.62 -1.35 15.66
CA GLY A 113 10.77 -2.15 15.24
C GLY A 113 10.75 -2.48 13.75
N LEU A 114 9.57 -2.78 13.19
CA LEU A 114 9.39 -3.06 11.75
C LEU A 114 9.68 -1.82 10.89
N MET A 115 9.21 -0.63 11.30
CA MET A 115 9.55 0.62 10.60
C MET A 115 11.07 0.83 10.56
N LEU A 116 11.75 0.65 11.70
CA LEU A 116 13.20 0.85 11.78
C LEU A 116 13.98 -0.19 10.98
N ALA A 117 13.59 -1.47 11.03
CA ALA A 117 14.24 -2.53 10.26
C ALA A 117 14.19 -2.22 8.76
N GLN A 118 13.00 -1.99 8.23
CA GLN A 118 12.81 -1.66 6.81
C GLN A 118 13.48 -0.33 6.43
N MET A 119 13.53 0.65 7.34
CA MET A 119 14.30 1.88 7.13
C MET A 119 15.76 1.56 6.86
N THR A 120 16.39 0.76 7.71
CA THR A 120 17.81 0.44 7.62
C THR A 120 18.15 -0.50 6.45
N GLU A 121 17.18 -1.23 5.92
CA GLU A 121 17.36 -2.04 4.71
C GLU A 121 17.39 -1.20 3.42
N ASN A 122 16.74 -0.03 3.41
CA ASN A 122 16.52 0.76 2.19
C ASN A 122 17.20 2.14 2.19
N TYR A 123 17.44 2.70 3.37
CA TYR A 123 17.97 4.04 3.55
C TYR A 123 19.05 4.07 4.64
N ARG A 124 19.83 5.16 4.63
CA ARG A 124 20.75 5.46 5.73
C ARG A 124 19.95 5.82 6.98
N MET A 125 20.48 5.46 8.14
CA MET A 125 19.85 5.80 9.42
C MET A 125 19.65 7.33 9.53
N PRO A 126 18.42 7.79 9.87
CA PRO A 126 18.15 9.21 10.05
C PRO A 126 18.98 9.80 11.19
N LYS A 127 19.40 11.06 11.04
CA LYS A 127 20.31 11.76 11.97
C LYS A 127 19.64 12.18 13.29
N ASP A 128 18.32 12.34 13.29
CA ASP A 128 17.50 12.80 14.42
C ASP A 128 16.05 12.32 14.25
N PHE A 129 15.22 12.54 15.26
CA PHE A 129 13.82 12.09 15.26
C PHE A 129 12.96 12.79 14.18
N PRO A 130 13.05 14.13 13.95
CA PRO A 130 12.37 14.77 12.82
C PRO A 130 12.75 14.16 11.46
N ALA A 131 14.03 13.86 11.22
CA ALA A 131 14.47 13.16 10.02
C ALA A 131 13.92 11.74 9.97
N LEU A 132 13.82 11.04 11.10
CA LEU A 132 13.19 9.72 11.16
C LEU A 132 11.72 9.78 10.76
N VAL A 133 10.94 10.72 11.30
CA VAL A 133 9.54 10.94 10.91
C VAL A 133 9.44 11.15 9.39
N TYR A 134 10.20 12.09 8.84
CA TYR A 134 10.23 12.36 7.40
C TYR A 134 10.54 11.09 6.59
N MET A 135 11.59 10.35 6.98
CA MET A 135 12.00 9.17 6.25
C MET A 135 10.95 8.04 6.33
N THR A 136 10.26 7.85 7.47
CA THR A 136 9.18 6.84 7.55
C THR A 136 8.02 7.15 6.58
N LEU A 137 7.69 8.43 6.40
CA LEU A 137 6.69 8.86 5.42
C LEU A 137 7.13 8.51 3.98
N VAL A 138 8.39 8.80 3.65
CA VAL A 138 8.97 8.48 2.32
C VAL A 138 9.01 6.98 2.09
N LEU A 139 9.50 6.21 3.06
CA LEU A 139 9.57 4.74 2.98
C LEU A 139 8.19 4.11 2.76
N GLN A 140 7.17 4.57 3.50
CA GLN A 140 5.79 4.11 3.29
C GLN A 140 5.29 4.42 1.88
N ALA A 141 5.54 5.65 1.39
CA ALA A 141 5.12 6.05 0.06
C ALA A 141 5.79 5.19 -1.03
N GLU A 142 7.09 4.96 -0.94
CA GLU A 142 7.84 4.14 -1.89
C GLU A 142 7.41 2.66 -1.82
N GLY A 143 7.25 2.10 -0.63
CA GLY A 143 6.83 0.71 -0.46
C GLY A 143 5.46 0.42 -1.08
N ILE A 144 4.48 1.30 -0.85
CA ILE A 144 3.13 1.14 -1.43
C ILE A 144 3.14 1.41 -2.93
N ARG A 145 3.86 2.44 -3.39
CA ARG A 145 4.04 2.73 -4.83
C ARG A 145 4.58 1.51 -5.57
N TYR A 146 5.55 0.83 -4.98
CA TYR A 146 6.20 -0.35 -5.58
C TYR A 146 5.21 -1.47 -5.91
N GLY A 147 4.26 -1.73 -5.01
CA GLY A 147 3.18 -2.70 -5.21
C GLY A 147 2.11 -2.21 -6.18
N VAL A 148 1.59 -0.99 -5.97
CA VAL A 148 0.48 -0.47 -6.80
C VAL A 148 0.88 -0.36 -8.26
N GLU A 149 2.04 0.21 -8.56
CA GLU A 149 2.51 0.30 -9.94
C GLU A 149 2.69 -1.09 -10.57
N HIS A 150 3.12 -2.08 -9.79
CA HIS A 150 3.25 -3.46 -10.27
C HIS A 150 1.91 -4.05 -10.67
N TRP A 151 0.91 -3.99 -9.80
CA TRP A 151 -0.41 -4.56 -10.11
C TRP A 151 -1.09 -3.81 -11.25
N ARG A 152 -0.94 -2.48 -11.32
CA ARG A 152 -1.45 -1.69 -12.46
C ARG A 152 -0.75 -1.99 -13.78
N ARG A 153 0.50 -2.47 -13.79
CA ARG A 153 1.15 -2.98 -15.01
C ARG A 153 0.57 -4.31 -15.51
N HIS A 154 -0.18 -5.03 -14.67
CA HIS A 154 -0.68 -6.39 -14.95
C HIS A 154 -2.21 -6.47 -14.87
N MET A 155 -2.90 -5.52 -15.53
CA MET A 155 -4.38 -5.43 -15.48
C MET A 155 -5.10 -6.64 -16.10
N ASP A 156 -4.42 -7.41 -16.94
CA ASP A 156 -4.90 -8.71 -17.46
C ASP A 156 -5.05 -9.77 -16.36
N ARG A 157 -4.29 -9.61 -15.26
CA ARG A 157 -4.30 -10.51 -14.10
C ARG A 157 -4.96 -9.91 -12.87
N VAL A 158 -4.58 -8.68 -12.51
CA VAL A 158 -4.97 -7.99 -11.27
C VAL A 158 -5.90 -6.83 -11.60
N SER A 159 -7.16 -6.93 -11.17
CA SER A 159 -8.21 -5.97 -11.54
C SER A 159 -8.50 -4.91 -10.47
N GLY A 160 -7.68 -4.81 -9.42
CA GLY A 160 -7.81 -3.75 -8.43
C GLY A 160 -6.86 -3.86 -7.25
N THR A 161 -6.65 -2.73 -6.60
CA THR A 161 -5.75 -2.58 -5.45
C THR A 161 -6.35 -1.60 -4.44
N LEU A 162 -6.50 -2.03 -3.19
CA LEU A 162 -6.92 -1.18 -2.07
C LEU A 162 -5.84 -1.26 -0.99
N TYR A 163 -5.10 -0.16 -0.80
CA TYR A 163 -4.08 -0.13 0.25
C TYR A 163 -4.74 0.05 1.61
N TRP A 164 -4.23 -0.67 2.59
CA TRP A 164 -4.54 -0.48 4.00
C TRP A 164 -3.56 0.56 4.55
N GLN A 165 -3.99 1.73 5.04
CA GLN A 165 -5.38 2.23 5.15
C GLN A 165 -5.48 3.70 4.74
N LEU A 166 -6.70 4.22 4.55
CA LEU A 166 -6.90 5.60 4.12
C LEU A 166 -6.57 6.62 5.22
N ASN A 167 -7.24 6.49 6.37
CA ASN A 167 -7.32 7.50 7.45
C ASN A 167 -6.97 6.94 8.83
N ASP A 168 -6.92 7.79 9.85
CA ASP A 168 -6.83 7.42 11.26
C ASP A 168 -8.06 7.84 12.07
N CYS A 169 -8.32 7.14 13.18
CA CYS A 169 -9.38 7.46 14.14
C CYS A 169 -8.89 8.22 15.39
N TRP A 170 -7.58 8.39 15.56
CA TRP A 170 -6.92 9.14 16.62
C TRP A 170 -5.43 9.37 16.25
N PRO A 171 -4.68 10.29 16.90
CA PRO A 171 -3.25 10.49 16.62
C PRO A 171 -2.46 9.20 16.91
N VAL A 172 -1.85 8.57 15.89
CA VAL A 172 -1.26 7.24 16.04
C VAL A 172 -0.22 6.96 14.96
N ALA A 173 0.73 6.04 15.23
CA ALA A 173 1.51 5.39 14.19
C ALA A 173 0.68 4.28 13.52
N SER A 174 0.45 4.39 12.21
CA SER A 174 -0.45 3.49 11.48
C SER A 174 -0.09 3.39 10.00
N TRP A 175 -0.88 2.59 9.28
CA TRP A 175 -0.80 2.44 7.83
C TRP A 175 -1.51 3.55 7.06
N SER A 176 -2.03 4.58 7.74
CA SER A 176 -2.84 5.61 7.09
C SER A 176 -2.03 6.41 6.06
N SER A 177 -2.70 6.85 5.00
CA SER A 177 -2.18 7.85 4.09
C SER A 177 -2.54 9.29 4.52
N ILE A 178 -3.60 9.44 5.30
CA ILE A 178 -4.06 10.70 5.89
C ILE A 178 -4.13 10.50 7.40
N ASP A 179 -3.46 11.34 8.17
CA ASP A 179 -3.51 11.24 9.62
C ASP A 179 -4.84 11.71 10.23
N TYR A 180 -4.98 11.59 11.54
CA TYR A 180 -6.21 11.92 12.27
C TYR A 180 -6.68 13.37 12.08
N PHE A 181 -5.76 14.32 11.89
CA PHE A 181 -6.08 15.72 11.70
C PHE A 181 -6.31 16.08 10.23
N GLY A 182 -6.40 15.10 9.34
CA GLY A 182 -6.60 15.30 7.91
C GLY A 182 -5.33 15.67 7.16
N ARG A 183 -4.14 15.53 7.77
CA ARG A 183 -2.87 15.89 7.12
C ARG A 183 -2.44 14.76 6.22
N TRP A 184 -2.13 15.08 4.97
CA TRP A 184 -1.62 14.12 4.01
C TRP A 184 -0.20 13.69 4.39
N LYS A 185 0.01 12.37 4.53
CA LYS A 185 1.34 11.77 4.53
C LYS A 185 1.88 11.73 3.09
N ALA A 186 3.18 11.46 2.94
CA ALA A 186 3.80 11.31 1.62
C ALA A 186 3.07 10.26 0.76
N LEU A 187 2.55 9.19 1.40
CA LEU A 187 1.74 8.17 0.74
C LEU A 187 0.54 8.75 -0.02
N HIS A 188 -0.18 9.73 0.52
CA HIS A 188 -1.37 10.24 -0.16
C HIS A 188 -1.03 11.04 -1.43
N TYR A 189 0.10 11.77 -1.40
CA TYR A 189 0.63 12.42 -2.60
C TYR A 189 1.11 11.40 -3.64
N ALA A 190 1.76 10.31 -3.20
CA ALA A 190 2.15 9.21 -4.07
C ALA A 190 0.92 8.53 -4.67
N ALA A 191 -0.14 8.34 -3.89
CA ALA A 191 -1.39 7.73 -4.35
C ALA A 191 -2.04 8.50 -5.48
N ARG A 192 -2.06 9.83 -5.39
CA ARG A 192 -2.53 10.67 -6.51
C ARG A 192 -1.74 10.45 -7.81
N ARG A 193 -0.45 10.09 -7.72
CA ARG A 193 0.42 9.83 -8.87
C ARG A 193 0.24 8.41 -9.40
N PHE A 194 0.34 7.40 -8.54
CA PHE A 194 0.24 6.01 -8.95
C PHE A 194 -1.20 5.55 -9.24
N TYR A 195 -2.22 6.37 -8.94
CA TYR A 195 -3.60 6.20 -9.39
C TYR A 195 -4.01 7.22 -10.47
N ALA A 196 -3.06 7.88 -11.13
CA ALA A 196 -3.38 8.70 -12.29
C ALA A 196 -4.07 7.86 -13.39
N PRO A 197 -5.09 8.38 -14.09
CA PRO A 197 -5.81 7.64 -15.14
C PRO A 197 -4.90 7.14 -16.25
N VAL A 198 -3.86 7.91 -16.58
CA VAL A 198 -2.73 7.46 -17.40
C VAL A 198 -1.49 7.53 -16.51
N MET A 199 -0.89 6.39 -16.23
CA MET A 199 0.25 6.24 -15.34
C MET A 199 1.49 5.82 -16.13
N LEU A 200 2.57 6.58 -15.96
CA LEU A 200 3.90 6.17 -16.36
C LEU A 200 4.59 5.52 -15.17
N SER A 201 5.13 4.32 -15.33
CA SER A 201 5.91 3.64 -14.28
C SER A 201 7.17 2.99 -14.84
N ILE A 202 8.18 2.83 -13.98
CA ILE A 202 9.43 2.17 -14.32
C ILE A 202 9.52 0.86 -13.53
N ALA A 203 9.77 -0.24 -14.23
CA ALA A 203 10.06 -1.54 -13.65
C ALA A 203 11.55 -1.88 -13.87
N GLU A 204 12.31 -1.85 -12.79
CA GLU A 204 13.71 -2.23 -12.77
C GLU A 204 13.90 -3.76 -12.71
N HIS A 205 14.81 -4.26 -13.54
CA HIS A 205 15.25 -5.65 -13.61
C HIS A 205 16.78 -5.68 -13.75
N GLY A 206 17.48 -5.70 -12.61
CA GLY A 206 18.93 -5.55 -12.59
C GLY A 206 19.34 -4.20 -13.19
N THR A 207 20.06 -4.23 -14.31
CA THR A 207 20.50 -3.02 -15.03
C THR A 207 19.51 -2.54 -16.09
N ARG A 208 18.39 -3.24 -16.32
CA ARG A 208 17.36 -2.87 -17.28
C ARG A 208 16.23 -2.11 -16.59
N MET A 209 15.87 -0.96 -17.15
CA MET A 209 14.71 -0.17 -16.73
C MET A 209 13.63 -0.26 -17.81
N ALA A 210 12.55 -0.99 -17.54
CA ALA A 210 11.40 -1.07 -18.44
C ALA A 210 10.44 0.09 -18.16
N VAL A 211 10.03 0.83 -19.19
CA VAL A 211 9.10 1.95 -19.10
C VAL A 211 7.72 1.48 -19.52
N HIS A 212 6.72 1.66 -18.67
CA HIS A 212 5.34 1.22 -18.89
C HIS A 212 4.38 2.40 -18.86
N VAL A 213 3.42 2.40 -19.79
CA VAL A 213 2.24 3.26 -19.76
C VAL A 213 1.02 2.40 -19.48
N THR A 214 0.26 2.76 -18.46
CA THR A 214 -1.01 2.12 -18.08
C THR A 214 -2.13 3.14 -18.24
N SER A 215 -3.20 2.78 -18.94
CA SER A 215 -4.36 3.65 -19.16
C SER A 215 -5.63 2.99 -18.66
N ASP A 216 -6.32 3.67 -17.74
CA ASP A 216 -7.65 3.31 -17.24
C ASP A 216 -8.75 4.07 -18.01
N LEU A 217 -8.39 4.79 -19.07
CA LEU A 217 -9.34 5.53 -19.90
C LEU A 217 -10.21 4.57 -20.72
N ARG A 218 -11.49 4.92 -20.88
CA ARG A 218 -12.44 4.17 -21.72
C ARG A 218 -12.17 4.31 -23.22
N GLN A 219 -11.39 5.30 -23.61
CA GLN A 219 -11.03 5.57 -25.00
C GLN A 219 -9.54 5.32 -25.19
N PRO A 220 -9.10 4.91 -26.40
CA PRO A 220 -7.69 4.82 -26.71
C PRO A 220 -6.97 6.13 -26.39
N TRP A 221 -5.80 6.01 -25.78
CA TRP A 221 -4.93 7.14 -25.50
C TRP A 221 -3.71 7.07 -26.42
N SER A 222 -3.32 8.21 -26.95
CA SER A 222 -2.09 8.36 -27.74
C SER A 222 -1.26 9.50 -27.18
N GLY A 223 0.05 9.33 -27.14
CA GLY A 223 0.95 10.36 -26.67
C GLY A 223 2.41 10.06 -26.98
N THR A 224 3.29 10.81 -26.31
CA THR A 224 4.72 10.64 -26.50
C THR A 224 5.40 10.48 -25.15
N VAL A 225 6.10 9.37 -24.97
CA VAL A 225 6.92 9.10 -23.80
C VAL A 225 8.32 9.64 -24.04
N ARG A 226 8.80 10.48 -23.12
CA ARG A 226 10.16 10.98 -23.08
C ARG A 226 10.85 10.45 -21.84
N TRP A 227 12.11 10.04 -21.98
CA TRP A 227 12.91 9.56 -20.86
C TRP A 227 14.34 10.09 -20.95
N THR A 228 14.93 10.32 -19.79
CA THR A 228 16.33 10.71 -19.61
C THR A 228 16.98 9.83 -18.54
N LEU A 229 18.25 9.52 -18.73
CA LEU A 229 19.15 8.93 -17.74
C LEU A 229 20.16 10.02 -17.42
N GLU A 230 20.15 10.49 -16.17
CA GLU A 230 20.92 11.65 -15.72
C GLU A 230 21.82 11.29 -14.53
N THR A 231 22.96 11.95 -14.43
CA THR A 231 23.75 11.99 -13.20
C THR A 231 23.10 12.94 -12.19
N LEU A 232 23.50 12.86 -10.91
CA LEU A 232 22.91 13.68 -9.84
C LEU A 232 23.16 15.20 -9.99
N ASP A 233 24.13 15.59 -10.81
CA ASP A 233 24.38 16.99 -11.16
C ASP A 233 23.54 17.49 -12.36
N GLY A 234 22.68 16.62 -12.92
CA GLY A 234 21.80 16.91 -14.04
C GLY A 234 22.39 16.65 -15.42
N SER A 235 23.61 16.09 -15.52
CA SER A 235 24.20 15.77 -16.83
C SER A 235 23.48 14.58 -17.48
N VAL A 236 23.00 14.76 -18.71
CA VAL A 236 22.30 13.71 -19.46
C VAL A 236 23.31 12.69 -20.00
N VAL A 237 23.20 11.44 -19.53
CA VAL A 237 23.98 10.29 -20.01
C VAL A 237 23.32 9.69 -21.26
N LYS A 238 21.99 9.58 -21.26
CA LYS A 238 21.21 9.03 -22.37
C LYS A 238 19.79 9.57 -22.33
N GLN A 239 19.14 9.70 -23.47
CA GLN A 239 17.73 10.10 -23.55
C GLN A 239 17.05 9.48 -24.77
N GLY A 240 15.73 9.50 -24.78
CA GLY A 240 14.93 9.04 -25.91
C GLY A 240 13.48 9.50 -25.85
N GLU A 241 12.80 9.33 -26.98
CA GLU A 241 11.40 9.68 -27.16
C GLU A 241 10.72 8.59 -28.00
N GLN A 242 9.49 8.22 -27.65
CA GLN A 242 8.71 7.22 -28.38
C GLN A 242 7.22 7.60 -28.37
N ALA A 243 6.59 7.57 -29.55
CA ALA A 243 5.14 7.67 -29.67
C ALA A 243 4.48 6.35 -29.20
N VAL A 244 3.38 6.47 -28.44
CA VAL A 244 2.64 5.37 -27.81
C VAL A 244 1.14 5.56 -27.98
#